data_AF-A0A1E3AZR1-F1
#
_entry.id   AF-A0A1E3AZR1-F1
#
_cell.length_a   1.000
_cell.length_b   1.000
_cell.length_c   1.000
_cell.angle_alpha   90.00
_cell.angle_beta   90.00
_cell.angle_gamma   90.00
#
_symmetry.space_group_name_H-M   'P 1'
#
loop_
_entity.id
_entity.type
_entity.pdbx_description
1 polymer ?
#
loop_
_entity_poly.entity_id
_entity_poly.type
_entity_poly.pdbx_seq_one_letter_code
_entity_poly.pdbx_strand_id
1 'polypeptide(L)'
;MDRRGAAPRPSHVQDMANILLAARGSTNNQPIGKNWVSNFIKRHDEHKTSYSRRYNYQRAKCEDPKIIKEWFDLVQITMMQHGIAYEDVYNFDETGYAMGLIATAKVVTRADMYGRRQVIQPGNREWVTSIECVNSMGWVLPPCIIFKGSVHIEGWYQDSKLPHNWRIEVSPNGWTSDQIGLRWLQKVFIPETTSRTTGKYRLLVLDGHGSHLTPEFDKICSENDIIPIWSIWTLGSRSDVEGLQPYG
;
A
#
# COMPACT_ATOMS: atom_id res chain seq x y z
N MET A 1 -24.37 8.44 -14.93
CA MET A 1 -23.05 8.86 -14.40
C MET A 1 -22.19 7.65 -14.07
N ASP A 2 -22.77 6.56 -13.55
CA ASP A 2 -22.06 5.30 -13.24
C ASP A 2 -21.36 4.64 -14.45
N ARG A 3 -22.00 4.60 -15.63
CA ARG A 3 -21.36 4.09 -16.87
C ARG A 3 -20.17 4.93 -17.37
N ARG A 4 -19.91 6.10 -16.77
CA ARG A 4 -18.77 6.98 -17.08
C ARG A 4 -17.78 7.08 -15.91
N GLY A 5 -17.85 6.18 -14.94
CA GLY A 5 -16.91 6.09 -13.82
C GLY A 5 -17.09 7.12 -12.70
N ALA A 6 -18.15 7.95 -12.75
CA ALA A 6 -18.44 8.95 -11.72
C ALA A 6 -19.62 8.51 -10.86
N ALA A 7 -19.35 8.13 -9.60
CA ALA A 7 -20.38 7.80 -8.63
C ALA A 7 -21.10 9.08 -8.14
N PRO A 8 -22.40 9.27 -8.44
CA PRO A 8 -23.11 10.48 -8.05
C PRO A 8 -23.34 10.51 -6.53
N ARG A 9 -22.87 11.59 -5.89
CA ARG A 9 -23.21 11.88 -4.49
C ARG A 9 -24.71 12.18 -4.35
N PRO A 10 -25.30 12.00 -3.15
CA PRO A 10 -26.69 12.38 -2.89
C PRO A 10 -27.04 13.82 -3.27
N SER A 11 -26.09 14.76 -3.10
CA SER A 11 -26.26 16.15 -3.55
C SER A 11 -26.42 16.27 -5.07
N HIS A 12 -25.65 15.51 -5.86
CA HIS A 12 -25.78 15.52 -7.32
C HIS A 12 -27.13 14.95 -7.79
N VAL A 13 -27.65 13.93 -7.08
CA VAL A 13 -29.00 13.39 -7.36
C VAL A 13 -30.07 14.43 -7.05
N GLN A 14 -29.88 15.21 -5.98
CA GLN A 14 -30.76 16.33 -5.65
C GLN A 14 -30.73 17.42 -6.73
N ASP A 15 -29.55 17.80 -7.20
CA ASP A 15 -29.39 18.82 -8.24
C ASP A 15 -30.01 18.36 -9.57
N MET A 16 -29.80 17.10 -9.97
CA MET A 16 -30.42 16.53 -11.17
C MET A 16 -31.95 16.54 -11.09
N ALA A 17 -32.53 16.22 -9.93
CA ALA A 17 -33.98 16.25 -9.74
C ALA A 17 -34.54 17.69 -9.78
N ASN A 18 -33.81 18.67 -9.24
CA ASN A 18 -34.18 20.09 -9.34
C ASN A 18 -34.12 20.61 -10.79
N ILE A 19 -33.13 20.19 -11.58
CA ILE A 19 -33.04 20.54 -13.02
C ILE A 19 -34.24 19.98 -13.79
N LEU A 20 -34.61 18.72 -13.54
CA LEU A 20 -35.79 18.10 -14.17
C LEU A 20 -37.10 18.76 -13.72
N LEU A 21 -37.19 19.20 -12.45
CA LEU A 21 -38.35 19.94 -11.93
C LEU A 21 -38.52 21.29 -12.64
N ALA A 22 -37.42 22.04 -12.79
CA ALA A 22 -37.40 23.34 -13.47
C ALA A 22 -37.76 23.21 -14.96
N ALA A 23 -37.30 22.15 -15.64
CA ALA A 23 -37.61 21.89 -17.04
C ALA A 23 -39.10 21.52 -17.29
N ARG A 24 -39.83 21.08 -16.25
CA ARG A 24 -41.25 20.69 -16.35
C ARG A 24 -42.24 21.85 -16.13
N GLY A 25 -41.76 23.08 -15.96
CA GLY A 25 -42.59 24.29 -15.99
C GLY A 25 -43.60 24.46 -14.85
N SER A 26 -43.38 23.84 -13.67
CA SER A 26 -44.28 24.01 -12.52
C SER A 26 -44.14 25.41 -11.90
N THR A 27 -45.26 26.10 -11.73
CA THR A 27 -45.37 27.50 -11.27
C THR A 27 -44.97 27.74 -9.80
N ASN A 28 -44.50 26.72 -9.09
CA ASN A 28 -43.93 26.81 -7.75
C ASN A 28 -42.58 26.06 -7.71
N ASN A 29 -41.50 26.74 -8.11
CA ASN A 29 -40.13 26.22 -8.08
C ASN A 29 -39.56 26.18 -6.66
N GLN A 30 -40.19 25.43 -5.76
CA GLN A 30 -39.54 25.08 -4.50
C GLN A 30 -38.54 23.94 -4.75
N PRO A 31 -37.28 24.08 -4.31
CA PRO A 31 -36.30 23.02 -4.44
C PRO A 31 -36.77 21.80 -3.66
N ILE A 32 -36.41 20.61 -4.14
CA ILE A 32 -36.77 19.37 -3.44
C ILE A 32 -36.18 19.39 -2.02
N GLY A 33 -36.97 18.88 -1.07
CA GLY A 33 -36.59 18.88 0.35
C GLY A 33 -35.33 18.07 0.62
N LYS A 34 -34.59 18.45 1.67
CA LYS A 34 -33.32 17.83 2.11
C LYS A 34 -33.39 16.30 2.27
N ASN A 35 -34.57 15.75 2.60
CA ASN A 35 -34.77 14.32 2.81
C ASN A 35 -35.26 13.57 1.55
N TRP A 36 -35.50 14.27 0.44
CA TRP A 36 -36.08 13.69 -0.76
C TRP A 36 -35.21 12.58 -1.35
N VAL A 37 -33.89 12.78 -1.43
CA VAL A 37 -32.95 11.79 -1.97
C VAL A 37 -32.92 10.52 -1.12
N SER A 38 -32.87 10.67 0.20
CA SER A 38 -32.91 9.53 1.13
C SER A 38 -34.22 8.73 1.00
N ASN A 39 -35.34 9.42 0.83
CA ASN A 39 -36.65 8.79 0.64
C ASN A 39 -36.83 8.23 -0.77
N PHE A 40 -36.17 8.78 -1.78
CA PHE A 40 -36.13 8.25 -3.14
C PHE A 40 -35.37 6.93 -3.18
N ILE A 41 -34.16 6.89 -2.61
CA ILE A 41 -33.34 5.67 -2.52
C ILE A 41 -34.07 4.58 -1.73
N LYS A 42 -34.74 4.92 -0.62
CA LYS A 42 -35.53 3.96 0.17
C LYS A 42 -36.76 3.38 -0.55
N ARG A 43 -37.30 4.08 -1.56
CA ARG A 43 -38.51 3.65 -2.30
C ARG A 43 -38.20 2.77 -3.51
N HIS A 44 -36.93 2.69 -3.90
CA HIS A 44 -36.49 1.95 -5.08
C HIS A 44 -35.40 0.94 -4.67
N ASP A 45 -35.79 -0.32 -4.47
CA ASP A 45 -34.87 -1.41 -4.06
C ASP A 45 -33.72 -1.67 -5.05
N GLU A 46 -33.85 -1.17 -6.27
CA GLU A 46 -32.80 -1.16 -7.31
C GLU A 46 -31.66 -0.17 -7.01
N HIS A 47 -31.80 0.68 -5.99
CA HIS A 47 -30.82 1.71 -5.64
C HIS A 47 -30.30 1.49 -4.22
N LYS A 48 -28.98 1.33 -4.09
CA LYS A 48 -28.30 1.21 -2.79
C LYS A 48 -27.21 2.26 -2.68
N THR A 49 -27.20 2.99 -1.56
CA THR A 49 -26.05 3.79 -1.17
C THR A 49 -24.99 2.88 -0.56
N SER A 50 -23.86 2.78 -1.23
CA SER A 50 -22.67 2.09 -0.74
C SER A 50 -21.57 3.12 -0.43
N TYR A 51 -20.81 2.89 0.63
CA TYR A 51 -19.62 3.68 0.90
C TYR A 51 -18.58 3.36 -0.18
N SER A 52 -18.20 4.36 -0.98
CA SER A 52 -17.03 4.26 -1.84
C SER A 52 -15.79 4.19 -0.95
N ARG A 53 -15.04 3.08 -1.05
CA ARG A 53 -13.67 3.04 -0.52
C ARG A 53 -12.82 3.97 -1.37
N ARG A 54 -11.89 4.71 -0.75
CA ARG A 54 -10.89 5.50 -1.49
C ARG A 54 -10.07 4.54 -2.34
N TYR A 55 -10.44 4.41 -3.60
CA TYR A 55 -9.69 3.69 -4.61
C TYR A 55 -8.63 4.65 -5.11
N ASN A 56 -7.35 4.30 -4.96
CA ASN A 56 -6.28 5.17 -5.43
C ASN A 56 -6.39 5.27 -6.95
N TYR A 57 -6.61 6.48 -7.48
CA TYR A 57 -6.80 6.73 -8.91
C TYR A 57 -5.60 6.27 -9.76
N GLN A 58 -4.40 6.23 -9.16
CA GLN A 58 -3.21 5.64 -9.79
C GLN A 58 -3.30 4.11 -9.91
N ARG A 59 -3.93 3.43 -8.94
CA ARG A 59 -4.16 1.97 -9.03
C ARG A 59 -5.10 1.62 -10.18
N ALA A 60 -6.17 2.40 -10.37
CA ALA A 60 -7.09 2.22 -11.49
C ALA A 60 -6.46 2.44 -12.88
N LYS A 61 -5.37 3.23 -12.98
CA LYS A 61 -4.65 3.45 -14.24
C LYS A 61 -3.59 2.38 -14.53
N CYS A 62 -2.99 1.79 -13.49
CA CYS A 62 -1.98 0.75 -13.64
C CYS A 62 -2.58 -0.66 -13.81
N GLU A 63 -3.91 -0.78 -13.80
CA GLU A 63 -4.66 -2.01 -14.03
C GLU A 63 -4.93 -2.29 -15.53
N ASP A 64 -4.13 -1.72 -16.44
CA ASP A 64 -4.17 -2.12 -17.85
C ASP A 64 -3.75 -3.59 -17.95
N PRO A 65 -4.64 -4.51 -18.40
CA PRO A 65 -4.32 -5.93 -18.52
C PRO A 65 -3.07 -6.19 -19.37
N LYS A 66 -2.77 -5.32 -20.33
CA LYS A 66 -1.56 -5.44 -21.16
C LYS A 66 -0.30 -5.19 -20.35
N ILE A 67 -0.26 -4.12 -19.55
CA ILE A 67 0.89 -3.77 -18.71
C ILE A 67 1.11 -4.85 -17.64
N ILE A 68 0.02 -5.34 -17.04
CA ILE A 68 0.05 -6.46 -16.10
C ILE A 68 0.68 -7.70 -16.77
N LYS A 69 0.20 -8.04 -17.98
CA LYS A 69 0.71 -9.20 -18.71
C LYS A 69 2.19 -9.05 -19.05
N GLU A 70 2.62 -7.90 -19.57
CA GLU A 70 4.02 -7.65 -19.93
C GLU A 70 4.95 -7.76 -18.71
N TRP A 71 4.50 -7.28 -17.54
CA TRP A 71 5.26 -7.42 -16.30
C TRP A 71 5.40 -8.89 -15.86
N PHE A 72 4.31 -9.67 -15.90
CA PHE A 72 4.38 -11.09 -15.57
C PHE A 72 5.23 -11.87 -16.60
N ASP A 73 5.13 -11.53 -17.89
CA ASP A 73 5.95 -12.12 -18.95
C ASP A 73 7.45 -11.84 -18.67
N LEU A 74 7.81 -10.62 -18.27
CA LEU A 74 9.18 -10.26 -17.86
C LEU A 74 9.67 -11.12 -16.68
N VAL A 75 8.86 -11.23 -15.62
CA VAL A 75 9.21 -12.05 -14.44
C VAL A 75 9.47 -13.51 -14.85
N GLN A 76 8.58 -14.08 -15.67
CA GLN A 76 8.74 -15.46 -16.15
C GLN A 76 10.01 -15.63 -17.01
N ILE A 77 10.28 -14.68 -17.91
CA ILE A 77 11.49 -14.71 -18.76
C ILE A 77 12.75 -14.66 -17.90
N THR A 78 12.83 -13.74 -16.94
CA THR A 78 13.98 -13.62 -16.03
C THR A 78 14.19 -14.90 -15.21
N MET A 79 13.11 -15.48 -14.67
CA MET A 79 13.21 -16.74 -13.94
C MET A 79 13.77 -17.87 -14.82
N MET A 80 13.29 -17.99 -16.06
CA MET A 80 13.78 -19.01 -17.00
C MET A 80 15.24 -18.78 -17.41
N GLN A 81 15.61 -17.53 -17.73
CA GLN A 81 16.96 -17.17 -18.17
C GLN A 81 18.03 -17.46 -17.10
N HIS A 82 17.70 -17.22 -15.84
CA HIS A 82 18.63 -17.39 -14.72
C HIS A 82 18.44 -18.70 -13.94
N GLY A 83 17.49 -19.54 -14.35
CA GLY A 83 17.19 -20.81 -13.67
C GLY A 83 16.74 -20.61 -12.22
N ILE A 84 15.97 -19.56 -11.94
CA ILE A 84 15.53 -19.21 -10.59
C ILE A 84 14.41 -20.17 -10.17
N ALA A 85 14.62 -20.89 -9.06
CA ALA A 85 13.60 -21.74 -8.48
C ALA A 85 12.47 -20.88 -7.89
N TYR A 86 11.24 -21.40 -7.87
CA TYR A 86 10.10 -20.66 -7.31
C TYR A 86 10.37 -20.21 -5.87
N GLU A 87 10.93 -21.07 -5.03
CA GLU A 87 11.28 -20.76 -3.63
C GLU A 87 12.34 -19.66 -3.44
N ASP A 88 13.06 -19.32 -4.51
CA ASP A 88 14.06 -18.24 -4.56
C ASP A 88 13.47 -16.90 -5.07
N VAL A 89 12.14 -16.83 -5.22
CA VAL A 89 11.42 -15.60 -5.56
C VAL A 89 10.86 -14.95 -4.29
N TYR A 90 11.27 -13.71 -4.05
CA TYR A 90 10.92 -12.92 -2.86
C TYR A 90 10.19 -11.65 -3.24
N ASN A 91 9.17 -11.29 -2.47
CA ASN A 91 8.46 -10.02 -2.55
C ASN A 91 8.82 -9.16 -1.35
N PHE A 92 9.24 -7.93 -1.61
CA PHE A 92 9.48 -6.87 -0.64
C PHE A 92 8.29 -5.91 -0.65
N ASP A 93 7.78 -5.56 0.53
CA ASP A 93 6.69 -4.62 0.69
C ASP A 93 6.91 -3.71 1.92
N GLU A 94 6.33 -2.51 1.87
CA GLU A 94 6.39 -1.51 2.93
C GLU A 94 5.00 -1.15 3.44
N THR A 95 4.78 -1.33 4.74
CA THR A 95 3.52 -0.94 5.39
C THR A 95 3.75 0.07 6.50
N GLY A 96 3.05 1.20 6.40
CA GLY A 96 3.02 2.25 7.42
C GLY A 96 1.89 2.04 8.43
N TYR A 97 2.24 2.03 9.71
CA TYR A 97 1.34 1.96 10.86
C TYR A 97 1.31 3.32 11.56
N ALA A 98 0.11 3.88 11.76
CA ALA A 98 -0.03 5.09 12.54
C ALA A 98 -0.27 4.76 14.02
N MET A 99 0.73 5.04 14.85
CA MET A 99 0.61 4.89 16.30
C MET A 99 -0.36 5.96 16.85
N GLY A 100 -1.22 5.57 17.79
CA GLY A 100 -2.20 6.46 18.42
C GLY A 100 -3.52 6.67 17.64
N LEU A 101 -3.62 6.17 16.40
CA LEU A 101 -4.90 6.09 15.67
C LEU A 101 -5.64 4.81 16.05
N ILE A 102 -6.41 4.86 17.14
CA ILE A 102 -7.36 3.80 17.47
C ILE A 102 -8.41 3.76 16.36
N ALA A 103 -8.40 2.69 15.55
CA ALA A 103 -9.53 2.35 14.70
C ALA A 103 -10.80 2.29 15.56
N THR A 104 -11.94 2.72 15.03
CA THR A 104 -13.19 2.86 15.81
C THR A 104 -13.54 1.54 16.50
N ALA A 105 -13.25 1.42 17.80
CA ALA A 105 -13.49 0.21 18.56
C ALA A 105 -14.91 0.25 19.14
N LYS A 106 -15.64 -0.86 19.03
CA LYS A 106 -16.94 -1.03 19.68
C LYS A 106 -16.71 -1.22 21.17
N VAL A 107 -16.82 -0.14 21.94
CA VAL A 107 -16.70 -0.17 23.41
C VAL A 107 -18.03 -0.54 24.06
N VAL A 108 -17.99 -1.37 25.10
CA VAL A 108 -19.14 -1.64 25.96
C VAL A 108 -19.17 -0.58 27.06
N THR A 109 -20.24 0.21 27.13
CA THR A 109 -20.43 1.26 28.13
C THR A 109 -21.76 1.08 28.85
N ARG A 110 -21.90 1.70 30.04
CA ARG A 110 -23.15 1.71 30.79
C ARG A 110 -24.24 2.42 29.99
N ALA A 111 -25.49 1.92 30.08
CA ALA A 111 -26.62 2.35 29.25
C ALA A 111 -27.10 3.79 29.53
N ASP A 112 -26.66 4.39 30.64
CA ASP A 112 -27.12 5.68 31.16
C ASP A 112 -26.25 6.89 30.74
N MET A 113 -25.18 6.69 29.96
CA MET A 113 -24.36 7.80 29.42
C MET A 113 -24.77 8.18 28.00
N TYR A 114 -25.31 9.40 27.83
CA TYR A 114 -25.60 9.99 26.52
C TYR A 114 -24.34 10.67 25.93
N GLY A 115 -23.82 10.10 24.84
CA GLY A 115 -22.80 10.73 23.99
C GLY A 115 -21.72 9.75 23.50
N ARG A 116 -21.22 9.96 22.27
CA ARG A 116 -19.99 9.26 21.82
C ARG A 116 -18.83 9.75 22.68
N ARG A 117 -18.28 8.88 23.53
CA ARG A 117 -17.07 9.21 24.29
C ARG A 117 -15.93 9.49 23.30
N GLN A 118 -15.27 10.63 23.43
CA GLN A 118 -13.99 10.84 22.79
C GLN A 118 -12.98 9.97 23.54
N VAL A 119 -12.51 8.91 22.89
CA VAL A 119 -11.32 8.20 23.38
C VAL A 119 -10.18 9.19 23.27
N ILE A 120 -9.62 9.59 24.41
CA ILE A 120 -8.44 10.45 24.45
C ILE A 120 -7.34 9.71 23.69
N GLN A 121 -6.99 10.22 22.51
CA GLN A 121 -5.83 9.75 21.80
C GLN A 121 -4.61 10.15 22.64
N PRO A 122 -3.69 9.23 22.97
CA PRO A 122 -2.35 9.63 23.31
C PRO A 122 -1.87 10.51 22.15
N GLY A 123 -1.45 11.75 22.44
CA GLY A 123 -1.15 12.75 21.41
C GLY A 123 0.02 12.39 20.48
N ASN A 124 0.60 11.20 20.62
CA ASN A 124 1.67 10.72 19.77
C ASN A 124 1.11 10.10 18.48
N ARG A 125 1.11 10.90 17.40
CA ARG A 125 0.67 10.51 16.05
C ARG A 125 1.86 10.10 15.18
N GLU A 126 2.76 9.30 15.74
CA GLU A 126 3.97 8.88 15.04
C GLU A 126 3.67 7.74 14.09
N TRP A 127 4.28 7.81 12.90
CA TRP A 127 4.25 6.72 11.94
C TRP A 127 5.40 5.77 12.25
N VAL A 128 5.10 4.48 12.21
CA VAL A 128 6.06 3.38 12.25
C VAL A 128 5.92 2.65 10.93
N THR A 129 7.02 2.48 10.21
CA THR A 129 7.02 1.74 8.94
C THR A 129 7.61 0.37 9.17
N SER A 130 7.01 -0.68 8.62
CA SER A 130 7.56 -2.03 8.60
C SER A 130 7.93 -2.38 7.17
N ILE A 131 9.14 -2.86 6.98
CA ILE A 131 9.58 -3.55 5.77
C ILE A 131 9.37 -5.04 6.01
N GLU A 132 8.61 -5.67 5.13
CA GLU A 132 8.29 -7.09 5.17
C GLU A 132 8.76 -7.76 3.88
N CYS A 133 9.25 -8.99 3.98
CA CYS A 133 9.67 -9.75 2.83
C CYS A 133 9.26 -11.22 2.95
N VAL A 134 8.66 -11.75 1.89
CA VAL A 134 8.11 -13.11 1.85
C VAL A 134 8.49 -13.80 0.55
N ASN A 135 8.86 -15.08 0.59
CA ASN A 135 9.10 -15.85 -0.62
C ASN A 135 7.80 -16.47 -1.19
N SER A 136 7.87 -17.02 -2.40
CA SER A 136 6.70 -17.65 -3.05
C SER A 136 6.16 -18.88 -2.30
N MET A 137 6.96 -19.50 -1.43
CA MET A 137 6.55 -20.61 -0.56
C MET A 137 5.92 -20.14 0.75
N GLY A 138 5.79 -18.83 0.97
CA GLY A 138 5.21 -18.24 2.17
C GLY A 138 6.18 -18.12 3.35
N TRP A 139 7.48 -18.31 3.13
CA TRP A 139 8.49 -18.07 4.16
C TRP A 139 8.73 -16.58 4.32
N VAL A 140 8.56 -16.10 5.55
CA VAL A 140 8.66 -14.68 5.90
C VAL A 140 10.02 -14.40 6.54
N LEU A 141 10.71 -13.40 6.02
CA LEU A 141 11.94 -12.89 6.62
C LEU A 141 11.62 -12.07 7.87
N PRO A 142 12.57 -11.94 8.82
CA PRO A 142 12.39 -11.05 9.95
C PRO A 142 12.08 -9.61 9.49
N PRO A 143 11.08 -8.94 10.08
CA PRO A 143 10.71 -7.61 9.67
C PRO A 143 11.79 -6.59 10.05
N CYS A 144 11.86 -5.51 9.28
CA CYS A 144 12.64 -4.32 9.63
C CYS A 144 11.70 -3.17 9.97
N ILE A 145 11.68 -2.78 11.24
CA ILE A 145 10.79 -1.76 11.79
C ILE A 145 11.53 -0.43 11.85
N ILE A 146 10.92 0.60 11.28
CA ILE A 146 11.48 1.95 11.19
C ILE A 146 10.63 2.87 12.06
N PHE A 147 11.25 3.40 13.11
CA PHE A 147 10.62 4.40 13.96
C PHE A 147 10.98 5.81 13.49
N LYS A 148 10.04 6.74 13.66
CA LYS A 148 10.36 8.15 13.53
C LYS A 148 11.27 8.58 14.68
N GLY A 149 12.47 9.06 14.37
CA GLY A 149 13.43 9.51 15.38
C GLY A 149 14.82 9.77 14.82
N SER A 150 15.65 10.44 15.61
CA SER A 150 17.02 10.82 15.22
C SER A 150 18.08 9.89 15.80
N VAL A 151 17.77 9.16 16.88
CA VAL A 151 18.71 8.29 17.60
C VAL A 151 17.99 7.00 17.97
N HIS A 152 18.60 5.86 17.64
CA HIS A 152 18.15 4.56 18.10
C HIS A 152 18.52 4.40 19.58
N ILE A 153 17.52 4.38 20.46
CA ILE A 153 17.73 4.16 21.90
C ILE A 153 17.51 2.67 22.17
N GLU A 154 18.60 1.91 22.25
CA GLU A 154 18.63 0.46 22.46
C GLU A 154 17.87 0.01 23.73
N GLY A 155 17.76 0.90 24.72
CA GLY A 155 16.99 0.70 25.95
C GLY A 155 15.46 0.54 25.77
N TRP A 156 14.90 0.81 24.59
CA TRP A 156 13.47 0.55 24.32
C TRP A 156 13.11 -0.93 24.32
N TYR A 157 14.11 -1.82 24.16
CA TYR A 157 13.88 -3.24 23.93
C TYR A 157 14.61 -4.16 24.91
N GLN A 158 15.42 -3.60 25.83
CA GLN A 158 16.18 -4.37 26.82
C GLN A 158 15.29 -5.22 27.75
N ASP A 159 14.04 -4.79 27.98
CA ASP A 159 13.01 -5.55 28.72
C ASP A 159 11.92 -6.17 27.82
N SER A 160 12.09 -6.12 26.49
CA SER A 160 11.06 -6.54 25.54
C SER A 160 11.23 -7.99 25.06
N LYS A 161 10.11 -8.69 24.84
CA LYS A 161 10.08 -10.05 24.26
C LYS A 161 10.30 -10.07 22.74
N LEU A 162 10.91 -9.04 22.16
CA LEU A 162 11.10 -8.98 20.72
C LEU A 162 12.16 -9.98 20.27
N PRO A 163 11.93 -10.73 19.18
CA PRO A 163 12.93 -11.64 18.65
C PRO A 163 14.22 -10.89 18.26
N HIS A 164 15.37 -11.44 18.61
CA HIS A 164 16.68 -10.81 18.36
C HIS A 164 17.03 -10.63 16.86
N ASN A 165 16.35 -11.36 15.97
CA ASN A 165 16.55 -11.26 14.54
C ASN A 165 15.71 -10.15 13.89
N TRP A 166 14.84 -9.47 14.65
CA TRP A 166 14.11 -8.31 14.13
C TRP A 166 15.05 -7.13 14.04
N ARG A 167 14.96 -6.40 12.93
CA ARG A 167 15.78 -5.21 12.74
C ARG A 167 14.99 -3.97 13.10
N ILE A 168 15.65 -3.05 13.80
CA ILE A 168 15.07 -1.77 14.17
C ILE A 168 15.96 -0.67 13.61
N GLU A 169 15.33 0.22 12.86
CA GLU A 169 15.94 1.38 12.24
C GLU A 169 15.20 2.64 12.70
N VAL A 170 15.85 3.78 12.56
CA VAL A 170 15.25 5.08 12.85
C VAL A 170 15.41 6.00 11.64
N SER A 171 14.40 6.78 11.34
CA SER A 171 14.49 7.84 10.33
C SER A 171 13.80 9.11 10.82
N PRO A 172 14.30 10.32 10.45
CA PRO A 172 13.71 11.57 10.93
C PRO A 172 12.23 11.75 10.56
N ASN A 173 11.81 11.12 9.47
CA ASN A 173 10.46 11.21 8.92
C ASN A 173 9.62 9.95 9.17
N GLY A 174 10.21 8.85 9.68
CA GLY A 174 9.55 7.56 9.90
C GLY A 174 9.32 6.75 8.63
N TRP A 175 9.88 7.17 7.49
CA TRP A 175 9.80 6.48 6.21
C TRP A 175 11.10 5.75 5.90
N THR A 176 11.03 4.80 4.97
CA THR A 176 12.23 4.20 4.39
C THR A 176 13.01 5.24 3.58
N SER A 177 14.32 5.15 3.64
CA SER A 177 15.24 5.86 2.76
C SER A 177 16.10 4.87 2.00
N ASP A 178 16.74 5.32 0.92
CA ASP A 178 17.69 4.52 0.14
C ASP A 178 18.73 3.83 1.03
N GLN A 179 19.26 4.53 2.04
CA GLN A 179 20.25 3.95 2.98
C GLN A 179 19.64 2.87 3.89
N ILE A 180 18.37 3.01 4.28
CA ILE A 180 17.67 1.98 5.07
C ILE A 180 17.40 0.76 4.20
N GLY A 181 16.95 0.95 2.95
CA GLY A 181 16.78 -0.15 1.98
C GLY A 181 18.09 -0.90 1.72
N LEU A 182 19.19 -0.18 1.53
CA LEU A 182 20.53 -0.77 1.36
C LEU A 182 20.96 -1.58 2.60
N ARG A 183 20.77 -1.00 3.79
CA ARG A 183 21.09 -1.67 5.04
C ARG A 183 20.24 -2.93 5.21
N TRP A 184 18.94 -2.86 4.93
CA TRP A 184 18.03 -4.00 4.96
C TRP A 184 18.52 -5.11 4.02
N LEU A 185 18.88 -4.79 2.78
CA LEU A 185 19.44 -5.74 1.82
C LEU A 185 20.66 -6.47 2.39
N GLN A 186 21.61 -5.70 2.94
CA GLN A 186 22.88 -6.23 3.43
C GLN A 186 22.82 -7.03 4.74
N LYS A 187 21.96 -6.65 5.69
CA LYS A 187 21.93 -7.34 7.00
C LYS A 187 20.70 -8.18 7.26
N VAL A 188 19.66 -8.09 6.42
CA VAL A 188 18.46 -8.91 6.56
C VAL A 188 18.36 -9.83 5.34
N PHE A 189 18.14 -9.27 4.15
CA PHE A 189 17.84 -10.10 2.98
C PHE A 189 18.95 -11.08 2.61
N ILE A 190 20.19 -10.60 2.43
CA ILE A 190 21.32 -11.46 2.03
C ILE A 190 21.60 -12.52 3.10
N PRO A 191 21.78 -12.20 4.41
CA PRO A 191 22.06 -13.22 5.41
C PRO A 191 20.94 -14.27 5.56
N GLU A 192 19.68 -13.84 5.52
CA GLU A 192 18.52 -14.70 5.77
C GLU A 192 18.22 -15.64 4.58
N THR A 193 18.55 -15.22 3.36
CA THR A 193 18.25 -16.01 2.16
C THR A 193 19.42 -16.86 1.67
N THR A 194 20.68 -16.47 1.93
CA THR A 194 21.87 -17.15 1.35
C THR A 194 21.97 -18.62 1.73
N SER A 195 21.61 -18.99 2.96
CA SER A 195 21.64 -20.38 3.41
C SER A 195 20.50 -21.24 2.87
N ARG A 196 19.51 -20.61 2.23
CA ARG A 196 18.25 -21.22 1.79
C ARG A 196 18.10 -21.22 0.28
N THR A 197 19.00 -20.55 -0.44
CA THR A 197 18.95 -20.50 -1.89
C THR A 197 19.12 -21.90 -2.46
N THR A 198 18.19 -22.31 -3.32
CA THR A 198 18.26 -23.61 -4.00
C THR A 198 19.02 -23.50 -5.31
N GLY A 199 18.78 -22.43 -6.07
CA GLY A 199 19.52 -22.09 -7.28
C GLY A 199 20.79 -21.28 -7.02
N LYS A 200 21.30 -20.67 -8.09
CA LYS A 200 22.35 -19.65 -7.99
C LYS A 200 21.76 -18.27 -7.71
N TYR A 201 20.68 -17.93 -8.40
CA TYR A 201 20.09 -16.59 -8.38
C TYR A 201 18.82 -16.53 -7.54
N ARG A 202 18.61 -15.39 -6.89
CA ARG A 202 17.35 -15.04 -6.19
C ARG A 202 16.66 -13.91 -6.93
N LEU A 203 15.36 -13.99 -7.10
CA LEU A 203 14.55 -12.89 -7.64
C LEU A 203 14.00 -12.06 -6.49
N LEU A 204 14.23 -10.75 -6.50
CA LEU A 204 13.69 -9.82 -5.52
C LEU A 204 12.71 -8.85 -6.20
N VAL A 205 11.43 -9.02 -5.95
CA VAL A 205 10.38 -8.10 -6.40
C VAL A 205 10.25 -6.98 -5.38
N LEU A 206 10.43 -5.73 -5.82
CA LEU A 206 10.41 -4.55 -4.96
C LEU A 206 9.14 -3.73 -5.21
N ASP A 207 8.26 -3.68 -4.21
CA ASP A 207 7.10 -2.78 -4.18
C ASP A 207 7.43 -1.53 -3.36
N GLY A 208 7.58 -0.37 -4.01
CA GLY A 208 8.02 0.85 -3.34
C GLY A 208 8.07 2.07 -4.24
N HIS A 209 7.52 3.17 -3.76
CA HIS A 209 7.48 4.44 -4.48
C HIS A 209 8.87 5.09 -4.50
N GLY A 210 9.69 4.76 -5.50
CA GLY A 210 10.80 5.59 -5.98
C GLY A 210 12.02 5.81 -5.09
N SER A 211 12.15 5.15 -3.93
CA SER A 211 13.25 5.34 -2.95
C SER A 211 14.16 4.10 -2.77
N HIS A 212 14.27 3.26 -3.78
CA HIS A 212 15.18 2.08 -3.78
C HIS A 212 16.10 2.05 -5.00
N LEU A 213 16.23 3.17 -5.71
CA LEU A 213 16.89 3.29 -7.00
C LEU A 213 18.30 3.86 -6.84
N THR A 214 19.17 3.17 -6.10
CA THR A 214 20.58 3.57 -6.02
C THR A 214 21.47 2.59 -6.80
N PRO A 215 22.45 3.10 -7.57
CA PRO A 215 23.46 2.24 -8.21
C PRO A 215 24.15 1.31 -7.21
N GLU A 216 24.29 1.75 -5.96
CA GLU A 216 24.84 0.95 -4.88
C GLU A 216 23.97 -0.27 -4.54
N PHE A 217 22.64 -0.12 -4.55
CA PHE A 217 21.70 -1.23 -4.34
C PHE A 217 21.83 -2.27 -5.44
N ASP A 218 21.81 -1.84 -6.70
CA ASP A 218 21.95 -2.72 -7.86
C ASP A 218 23.31 -3.44 -7.88
N LYS A 219 24.39 -2.73 -7.51
CA LYS A 219 25.74 -3.30 -7.37
C LYS A 219 25.77 -4.42 -6.33
N ILE A 220 25.19 -4.20 -5.15
CA ILE A 220 25.14 -5.22 -4.09
C ILE A 220 24.27 -6.40 -4.51
N CYS A 221 23.15 -6.17 -5.21
CA CYS A 221 22.34 -7.24 -5.77
C CYS A 221 23.16 -8.11 -6.74
N SER A 222 23.86 -7.48 -7.68
CA SER A 222 24.71 -8.16 -8.66
C SER A 222 25.85 -8.97 -8.01
N GLU A 223 26.53 -8.38 -7.01
CA GLU A 223 27.60 -9.04 -6.24
C GLU A 223 27.13 -10.25 -5.42
N ASN A 224 25.81 -10.41 -5.22
CA ASN A 224 25.22 -11.48 -4.42
C ASN A 224 24.26 -12.38 -5.22
N ASP A 225 24.34 -12.38 -6.56
CA ASP A 225 23.47 -13.17 -7.44
C ASP A 225 21.96 -12.89 -7.16
N ILE A 226 21.59 -11.64 -6.92
CA ILE A 226 20.21 -11.19 -6.72
C ILE A 226 19.78 -10.39 -7.95
N ILE A 227 18.60 -10.69 -8.48
CA ILE A 227 18.01 -9.98 -9.59
C ILE A 227 16.82 -9.16 -9.06
N PRO A 228 16.93 -7.82 -8.99
CA PRO A 228 15.81 -6.98 -8.60
C PRO A 228 14.86 -6.77 -9.79
N ILE A 229 13.55 -6.96 -9.56
CA ILE A 229 12.49 -6.54 -10.49
C ILE A 229 11.56 -5.59 -9.76
N TRP A 230 11.21 -4.48 -10.40
CA TRP A 230 10.27 -3.51 -9.85
C TRP A 230 8.84 -4.00 -10.02
N SER A 231 8.00 -3.81 -9.01
CA SER A 231 6.57 -4.06 -9.13
C SER A 231 5.97 -3.20 -10.25
N ILE A 232 4.88 -3.68 -10.84
CA ILE A 232 4.10 -2.95 -11.85
C ILE A 232 3.70 -1.54 -11.39
N TRP A 233 3.49 -1.34 -10.09
CA TRP A 233 3.06 -0.08 -9.50
C TRP A 233 4.16 0.97 -9.53
N THR A 234 5.43 0.55 -9.49
CA THR A 234 6.59 1.42 -9.64
C THR A 234 6.75 1.86 -11.10
N LEU A 235 6.53 0.95 -12.06
CA LEU A 235 6.66 1.21 -13.50
C LEU A 235 5.57 2.15 -14.03
N GLY A 236 4.32 2.01 -13.58
CA GLY A 236 3.21 2.90 -14.00
C GLY A 236 3.33 4.36 -13.54
N SER A 237 4.27 4.66 -12.64
CA SER A 237 4.58 6.04 -12.19
C SER A 237 5.65 6.73 -13.03
N ARG A 238 6.44 5.96 -13.80
CA ARG A 238 7.46 6.46 -14.73
C ARG A 238 6.91 6.40 -16.14
N SER A 239 6.61 7.57 -16.71
CA SER A 239 6.22 7.72 -18.11
C SER A 239 7.36 7.51 -19.11
N ASP A 240 8.35 6.66 -18.80
CA ASP A 240 9.51 6.40 -19.65
C ASP A 240 9.76 4.89 -19.73
N VAL A 241 9.06 4.24 -20.65
CA VAL A 241 9.36 2.88 -21.11
C VAL A 241 10.35 2.97 -22.28
N GLU A 242 11.50 3.59 -22.05
CA GLU A 242 12.66 3.55 -22.96
C GLU A 242 13.93 3.58 -22.09
N GLY A 243 14.46 2.41 -21.73
CA GLY A 243 15.73 2.40 -20.99
C GLY A 243 16.22 1.08 -20.41
N LEU A 244 15.37 0.05 -20.28
CA LEU A 244 15.86 -1.28 -19.89
C LEU A 244 16.37 -2.01 -21.14
N GLN A 245 17.61 -1.71 -21.52
CA GLN A 245 18.35 -2.58 -22.43
C GLN A 245 18.72 -3.89 -21.70
N PRO A 246 18.55 -5.06 -22.33
CA PRO A 246 18.99 -6.32 -21.78
C PRO A 246 20.52 -6.34 -21.76
N TYR A 247 21.09 -6.66 -20.60
CA TYR A 247 22.52 -6.89 -20.43
C TYR A 247 23.02 -7.92 -21.45
N GLY A 248 23.99 -7.51 -22.27
CA GLY A 248 24.84 -8.40 -23.08
C GLY A 248 26.15 -8.70 -22.37
#